data_AF-X1HAI7-F1
#
_entry.id   AF-X1HAI7-F1
#
_cell.length_a   1.000
_cell.length_b   1.000
_cell.length_c   1.000
_cell.angle_alpha   90.00
_cell.angle_beta   90.00
_cell.angle_gamma   90.00
#
_symmetry.space_group_name_H-M   'P 1'
#
loop_
_entity.id
_entity.type
_entity.pdbx_description
1 polymer ?
#
loop_
_entity_poly.entity_id
_entity_poly.type
_entity_poly.pdbx_seq_one_letter_code
_entity_poly.pdbx_strand_id
1 'polypeptide(L)'
;YEKPIYRLPGGGGATEIAGLSKRLVWLLDEHTKRRFKNKLEYITDPGYLEGYDSRTKAGYPPDTGPEAIITPLCIMRFDSETKEAYLDALQPDITVEQVIENTGW
;
A
#
# COMPACT_ATOMS: atom_id res chain seq x y z
N TYR A 1 -3.60 -17.81 7.63
CA TYR A 1 -2.24 -18.02 7.12
C TYR A 1 -1.60 -19.30 7.71
N GLU A 2 -2.34 -20.40 7.85
CA GLU A 2 -1.80 -21.59 8.55
C GLU A 2 -0.93 -22.48 7.67
N LYS A 3 -1.16 -22.49 6.35
CA LYS A 3 -0.42 -23.32 5.37
C LYS A 3 -0.20 -22.56 4.06
N PRO A 4 0.78 -21.63 3.98
CA PRO A 4 1.01 -20.84 2.77
C PRO A 4 1.69 -21.66 1.67
N ILE A 5 1.37 -21.36 0.40
CA ILE A 5 2.08 -21.93 -0.76
C ILE A 5 3.52 -21.41 -0.81
N TYR A 6 3.72 -20.12 -0.50
CA TYR A 6 5.03 -19.47 -0.41
C TYR A 6 5.19 -18.79 0.95
N ARG A 7 6.28 -19.11 1.67
CA ARG A 7 6.64 -18.47 2.94
C ARG A 7 7.76 -17.45 2.70
N LEU A 8 7.45 -16.18 2.95
CA LEU A 8 8.42 -15.09 2.92
C LEU A 8 9.06 -14.89 4.31
N PRO A 9 10.16 -14.10 4.43
CA PRO A 9 10.87 -13.88 5.69
C PRO A 9 10.02 -13.36 6.86
N GLY A 10 8.90 -12.69 6.56
CA GLY A 10 8.01 -12.08 7.57
C GLY A 10 8.21 -10.58 7.67
N GLY A 11 7.51 -9.93 8.62
CA GLY A 11 7.49 -8.47 8.73
C GLY A 11 8.74 -7.84 9.32
N GLY A 12 9.50 -8.56 10.15
CA GLY A 12 10.59 -7.94 10.89
C GLY A 12 10.07 -6.73 11.68
N GLY A 13 10.73 -5.58 11.54
CA GLY A 13 10.28 -4.31 12.12
C GLY A 13 9.40 -3.45 11.21
N ALA A 14 9.06 -3.92 10.01
CA ALA A 14 8.25 -3.15 9.07
C ALA A 14 6.82 -2.93 9.58
N THR A 15 6.29 -3.88 10.37
CA THR A 15 4.99 -3.80 11.02
C THR A 15 4.89 -2.57 11.93
N GLU A 16 5.89 -2.36 12.80
CA GLU A 16 5.94 -1.23 13.73
C GLU A 16 6.17 0.09 12.99
N ILE A 17 7.05 0.08 11.98
CA ILE A 17 7.28 1.25 11.12
C ILE A 17 5.97 1.66 10.45
N ALA A 18 5.24 0.72 9.86
CA ALA A 18 3.98 1.01 9.20
C ALA A 18 2.86 1.39 10.18
N GLY A 19 2.87 0.84 11.40
CA GLY A 19 1.90 1.16 12.45
C GLY A 19 2.10 2.53 13.09
N LEU A 20 3.34 3.01 13.23
CA LEU A 20 3.69 4.16 14.06
C LEU A 20 4.23 5.36 13.28
N SER A 21 4.66 5.18 12.04
CA SER A 21 5.22 6.29 11.25
C SER A 21 4.15 7.31 10.88
N LYS A 22 4.47 8.59 11.08
CA LYS A 22 3.64 9.71 10.62
C LYS A 22 3.63 9.88 9.10
N ARG A 23 4.70 9.42 8.44
CA ARG A 23 4.88 9.49 6.98
C ARG A 23 5.58 8.23 6.49
N LEU A 24 4.82 7.22 6.14
CA LEU A 24 5.33 5.97 5.58
C LEU A 24 5.34 6.04 4.05
N VAL A 25 6.46 5.70 3.41
CA VAL A 25 6.56 5.56 1.96
C VAL A 25 6.92 4.13 1.62
N TRP A 26 6.10 3.46 0.81
CA TRP A 26 6.42 2.15 0.27
C TRP A 26 7.11 2.28 -1.08
N LEU A 27 8.30 1.70 -1.19
CA LEU A 27 9.06 1.61 -2.44
C LEU A 27 8.92 0.20 -2.99
N LEU A 28 8.37 0.07 -4.19
CA LEU A 28 8.25 -1.22 -4.87
C LEU A 28 9.13 -1.20 -6.12
N ASP A 29 9.83 -2.31 -6.33
CA ASP A 29 10.64 -2.60 -7.50
C ASP A 29 9.81 -2.98 -8.75
N GLU A 30 8.54 -3.37 -8.55
CA GLU A 30 7.62 -3.80 -9.61
C GLU A 30 6.22 -3.21 -9.40
N HIS A 31 5.57 -2.83 -10.49
CA HIS A 31 4.14 -2.48 -10.52
C HIS A 31 3.41 -3.51 -11.39
N THR A 32 2.72 -4.47 -10.75
CA THR A 32 2.01 -5.56 -11.44
C THR A 32 0.71 -5.89 -10.72
N LYS A 33 -0.29 -6.43 -11.44
CA LYS A 33 -1.58 -6.82 -10.85
C LYS A 33 -1.44 -7.80 -9.68
N ARG A 34 -0.39 -8.61 -9.69
CA ARG A 34 -0.09 -9.57 -8.61
C ARG A 34 0.29 -8.86 -7.31
N ARG A 35 1.02 -7.75 -7.37
CA ARG A 35 1.37 -6.93 -6.21
C ARG A 35 0.24 -5.97 -5.84
N PHE A 36 -0.40 -5.41 -6.85
CA PHE A 36 -1.50 -4.46 -6.73
C PHE A 36 -2.85 -5.17 -6.84
N LYS A 37 -3.17 -6.07 -5.91
CA LYS A 37 -4.42 -6.85 -5.92
C LYS A 37 -5.47 -6.22 -5.01
N ASN A 38 -6.75 -6.43 -5.32
CA ASN A 38 -7.88 -5.94 -4.52
C ASN A 38 -7.89 -6.44 -3.06
N LYS A 39 -7.42 -7.66 -2.79
CA LYS A 39 -7.38 -8.22 -1.43
C LYS A 39 -6.09 -8.97 -1.15
N LEU A 40 -5.39 -8.55 -0.09
CA LEU A 40 -4.18 -9.21 0.39
C LEU A 40 -4.50 -10.52 1.13
N GLU A 41 -3.66 -11.54 0.96
CA GLU A 41 -3.80 -12.80 1.70
C GLU A 41 -3.29 -12.69 3.15
N TYR A 42 -2.42 -11.72 3.42
CA TYR A 42 -1.87 -11.43 4.73
C TYR A 42 -1.44 -9.96 4.81
N ILE A 43 -1.78 -9.30 5.91
CA ILE A 43 -1.33 -7.93 6.20
C ILE A 43 -0.13 -8.04 7.12
N THR A 44 1.05 -7.88 6.55
CA THR A 44 2.30 -7.73 7.32
C THR A 44 2.38 -6.32 7.88
N ASP A 45 2.25 -5.33 6.99
CA ASP A 45 2.38 -3.91 7.31
C ASP A 45 0.99 -3.25 7.19
N PRO A 46 0.45 -2.68 8.28
CA PRO A 46 -0.87 -2.07 8.24
C PRO A 46 -0.86 -0.77 7.41
N GLY A 47 -1.67 -0.76 6.35
CA GLY A 47 -2.05 0.46 5.61
C GLY A 47 -3.25 1.16 6.25
N TYR A 48 -4.14 1.71 5.42
CA TYR A 48 -5.41 2.28 5.89
C TYR A 48 -6.54 1.25 6.06
N LEU A 49 -6.23 -0.04 5.95
CA LEU A 49 -7.17 -1.16 6.15
C LEU A 49 -8.40 -1.04 5.22
N GLU A 50 -9.58 -0.82 5.77
CA GLU A 50 -10.85 -0.68 5.03
C GLU A 50 -11.15 0.78 4.65
N GLY A 51 -10.16 1.68 4.80
CA GLY A 51 -10.30 3.11 4.55
C GLY A 51 -10.91 3.89 5.72
N TYR A 52 -11.18 5.17 5.50
CA TYR A 52 -11.80 6.08 6.47
C TYR A 52 -11.16 6.03 7.87
N ASP A 53 -11.94 5.70 8.90
CA ASP A 53 -11.54 5.63 10.31
C ASP A 53 -11.13 4.21 10.76
N SER A 54 -11.09 3.24 9.83
CA SER A 54 -10.84 1.84 10.17
C SER A 54 -9.48 1.61 10.82
N ARG A 55 -8.47 2.37 10.40
CA ARG A 55 -7.13 2.36 11.00
C ARG A 55 -7.16 2.76 12.48
N THR A 56 -7.88 3.83 12.83
CA THR A 56 -8.01 4.27 14.22
C THR A 56 -8.84 3.29 15.04
N LYS A 57 -9.91 2.73 14.46
CA LYS A 57 -10.71 1.66 15.11
C LYS A 57 -9.90 0.39 15.41
N ALA A 58 -8.91 0.09 14.57
CA ALA A 58 -7.97 -1.02 14.79
C ALA A 58 -6.91 -0.71 15.88
N GLY A 59 -6.91 0.49 16.47
CA GLY A 59 -6.04 0.87 17.57
C GLY A 59 -4.72 1.54 17.16
N TYR A 60 -4.53 1.85 15.87
CA TYR A 60 -3.36 2.60 15.43
C TYR A 60 -3.47 4.09 15.81
N PRO A 61 -2.37 4.76 16.17
CA PRO A 61 -2.41 6.17 16.53
C PRO A 61 -2.94 7.05 15.39
N PRO A 62 -3.69 8.13 15.70
CA PRO A 62 -4.04 9.13 14.70
C PRO A 62 -2.78 9.78 14.11
N ASP A 63 -2.92 10.42 12.96
CA ASP A 63 -1.82 11.09 12.24
C ASP A 63 -0.64 10.16 11.89
N THR A 64 -0.92 8.86 11.73
CA THR A 64 0.02 7.85 11.23
C THR A 64 -0.51 7.15 10.00
N GLY A 65 0.41 6.64 9.18
CA GLY A 65 0.07 5.76 8.07
C GLY A 65 0.82 6.08 6.78
N PRO A 66 0.39 5.42 5.68
CA PRO A 66 0.94 5.62 4.35
C PRO A 66 0.76 7.06 3.84
N GLU A 67 1.85 7.62 3.32
CA GLU A 67 1.91 8.89 2.60
C GLU A 67 1.92 8.64 1.09
N ALA A 68 2.71 7.67 0.63
CA ALA A 68 2.87 7.38 -0.80
C ALA A 68 3.31 5.94 -1.08
N ILE A 69 2.99 5.49 -2.28
CA ILE A 69 3.52 4.29 -2.92
C ILE A 69 4.31 4.73 -4.15
N ILE A 70 5.57 4.36 -4.25
CA ILE A 70 6.42 4.70 -5.40
C ILE A 70 6.83 3.42 -6.10
N THR A 71 6.60 3.39 -7.41
CA THR A 71 6.94 2.26 -8.28
C THR A 71 7.70 2.74 -9.52
N PRO A 72 8.17 1.84 -10.38
CA PRO A 72 8.74 2.21 -11.68
C PRO A 72 7.72 2.82 -12.66
N LEU A 73 6.42 2.73 -12.38
CA LEU A 73 5.37 3.30 -13.24
C LEU A 73 4.85 4.64 -12.74
N CYS A 74 4.68 4.81 -11.43
CA CYS A 74 3.99 5.96 -10.88
C CYS A 74 4.32 6.23 -9.41
N ILE A 75 3.84 7.39 -8.94
CA ILE A 75 3.63 7.72 -7.54
C ILE A 75 2.12 7.64 -7.30
N MET A 76 1.72 6.89 -6.27
CA MET A 76 0.35 6.88 -5.76
C MET A 76 0.31 7.52 -4.39
N ARG A 77 -0.78 8.23 -4.10
CA ARG A 77 -1.08 8.84 -2.80
C ARG A 77 -2.41 8.34 -2.29
N PHE A 78 -2.81 8.77 -1.10
CA PHE A 78 -4.04 8.34 -0.47
C PHE A 78 -4.98 9.52 -0.33
N ASP A 79 -6.25 9.31 -0.67
CA ASP A 79 -7.29 10.30 -0.49
C ASP A 79 -7.43 10.69 0.99
N SER A 80 -7.73 11.95 1.25
CA SER A 80 -7.71 12.47 2.63
C SER A 80 -8.85 11.94 3.49
N GLU A 81 -9.98 11.55 2.89
CA GLU A 81 -11.19 11.09 3.58
C GLU A 81 -11.32 9.57 3.50
N THR A 82 -11.44 9.04 2.29
CA THR A 82 -11.65 7.61 2.01
C THR A 82 -10.41 6.78 2.31
N LYS A 83 -9.22 7.40 2.25
CA LYS A 83 -7.91 6.74 2.33
C LYS A 83 -7.63 5.74 1.21
N GLU A 84 -8.38 5.82 0.11
CA GLU A 84 -8.15 5.03 -1.09
C GLU A 84 -6.91 5.53 -1.82
N ALA A 85 -6.13 4.62 -2.40
CA ALA A 85 -4.95 5.01 -3.16
C ALA A 85 -5.36 5.53 -4.55
N TYR A 86 -4.77 6.64 -4.99
CA TYR A 86 -4.99 7.23 -6.30
C TYR A 86 -3.66 7.51 -7.01
N LEU A 87 -3.69 7.54 -8.34
CA LEU A 87 -2.56 7.93 -9.18
C LEU A 87 -2.27 9.44 -9.01
N ASP A 88 -1.13 9.78 -8.44
CA ASP A 88 -0.70 11.16 -8.19
C ASP A 88 0.19 11.68 -9.32
N ALA A 89 1.17 10.87 -9.75
CA ALA A 89 2.11 11.24 -10.80
C ALA A 89 2.60 10.01 -11.57
N LEU A 90 2.93 10.21 -12.84
CA LEU A 90 3.54 9.19 -13.70
C LEU A 90 5.06 9.34 -13.70
N GLN A 91 5.76 8.22 -13.85
CA GLN A 91 7.18 8.26 -14.21
C GLN A 91 7.35 8.71 -15.67
N PRO A 92 8.54 9.17 -16.07
CA PRO A 92 8.82 9.55 -17.45
C PRO A 92 8.44 8.44 -18.44
N ASP A 93 7.80 8.84 -19.53
CA ASP A 93 7.39 7.96 -20.64
C ASP A 93 6.36 6.87 -20.29
N ILE A 94 5.74 6.95 -19.10
CA ILE A 94 4.65 6.06 -18.69
C ILE A 94 3.29 6.71 -18.94
N THR A 95 2.30 5.91 -19.38
CA THR A 95 0.92 6.36 -19.57
C THR A 95 0.00 5.89 -18.45
N VAL A 96 -1.16 6.55 -18.31
CA VAL A 96 -2.20 6.15 -17.34
C VAL A 96 -2.70 4.74 -17.64
N GLU A 97 -2.85 4.38 -18.92
CA GLU A 97 -3.32 3.07 -19.35
C GLU A 97 -2.38 1.97 -18.87
N GLN A 98 -1.05 2.17 -18.93
CA GLN A 98 -0.09 1.21 -18.42
C GLN A 98 -0.23 0.99 -16.90
N VAL A 99 -0.54 2.04 -16.14
CA VAL A 99 -0.79 1.92 -14.69
C VAL A 99 -2.07 1.13 -14.45
N ILE A 100 -3.16 1.47 -15.14
CA ILE A 100 -4.45 0.77 -15.02
C ILE A 100 -4.31 -0.70 -15.40
N GLU A 101 -3.62 -1.01 -16.50
CA GLU A 101 -3.37 -2.37 -16.96
C GLU A 101 -2.51 -3.18 -15.98
N ASN A 102 -1.77 -2.52 -15.08
CA ASN A 102 -0.95 -3.18 -14.07
C ASN A 102 -1.48 -3.02 -12.63
N THR A 103 -2.64 -2.40 -12.45
CA THR A 103 -3.37 -2.32 -11.18
C THR A 103 -4.52 -3.33 -11.21
N GLY A 104 -4.70 -4.07 -10.12
CA GLY A 104 -5.64 -5.20 -10.02
C GLY A 104 -6.90 -4.90 -9.24
N TRP A 105 -7.16 -3.64 -8.89
CA TRP A 105 -8.42 -3.16 -8.31
C TRP A 105 -8.88 -1.89 -9.01
#